data_AF-A0A966XIU5-F1
#
_entry.id   AF-A0A966XIU5-F1
#
_cell.length_a   1.000
_cell.length_b   1.000
_cell.length_c   1.000
_cell.angle_alpha   90.00
_cell.angle_beta   90.00
_cell.angle_gamma   90.00
#
_symmetry.space_group_name_H-M   'P 1'
#
loop_
_entity.id
_entity.type
_entity.pdbx_description
1 polymer ?
#
loop_
_entity_poly.entity_id
_entity_poly.type
_entity_poly.pdbx_seq_one_letter_code
_entity_poly.pdbx_strand_id
1 'polypeptide(L)'
;MHGVVSHSLGGVLLRARLTLCRVTRSLVVALVAICTSVVTANPATAVVGGTSALGNTAVVRILNGSSSCSGALWTSRIVVTAGHCVVNSSGNVTTGAISVFAPGVSTQQSPQTISQSQIIVVDGFRKYSDFSQPDDIAFIVLASELPGGTITRLATTDEVAAWGRDGRVVTFLGYGRTSPNGPSSPVPHRIDQPLTSSTPWPGSFTATQTSTTGICSGDSGGPVVTQVGTDLVLIGINSAASGPCSPSSRPSMTGFVPAAFPALVKRALDATNVVALPSVTTASAVAIRTTNAILTGTVIANNLLTTTSFTYGLQPDLSGAVTTIEATTIAGNTATAFEAAAINLVPGTTYYFRANATNLAGTVSGAITQFTTLGGLPIVNSSEASSIASDSAVVAGTVNASSVSTQAFFQLSTVPDFSELASTIVTGEVTGEETASLSANFTGLSAGTTYFWRLAATNAAGTSVGATLTFTTPIFERQTSLSANALLTALSVDRSELTKVVVAPVAKSKQQCTLNARNSRLMLNKPGKCRVKLTLTKPTATVVAFYNLAIR
;
A
#
# COMPACT_ATOMS: atom_id res chain seq x y z
N MET A 1 56.93 -3.83 -37.81
CA MET A 1 56.73 -2.58 -38.59
C MET A 1 56.26 -1.54 -37.58
N HIS A 2 57.09 -0.55 -37.20
CA HIS A 2 57.36 0.74 -37.90
C HIS A 2 56.13 1.67 -37.88
N GLY A 3 56.16 2.93 -37.40
CA GLY A 3 57.23 3.74 -36.73
C GLY A 3 56.60 4.78 -35.74
N VAL A 4 57.30 5.42 -34.78
CA VAL A 4 58.22 6.60 -34.89
C VAL A 4 57.55 7.79 -35.63
N VAL A 5 57.32 9.02 -35.11
CA VAL A 5 58.19 10.13 -34.57
C VAL A 5 57.34 11.04 -33.61
N SER A 6 57.76 11.80 -32.56
CA SER A 6 59.02 11.99 -31.78
C SER A 6 59.79 13.36 -31.75
N HIS A 7 59.14 14.55 -31.57
CA HIS A 7 59.84 15.84 -31.23
C HIS A 7 58.97 16.79 -30.35
N SER A 8 59.40 17.66 -29.40
CA SER A 8 60.64 17.94 -28.61
C SER A 8 61.21 19.39 -28.74
N LEU A 9 61.56 20.02 -27.60
CA LEU A 9 62.32 21.30 -27.43
C LEU A 9 61.52 22.58 -27.83
N GLY A 10 61.70 23.78 -27.25
CA GLY A 10 62.43 24.32 -26.08
C GLY A 10 61.83 25.73 -25.77
N GLY A 11 62.12 26.50 -24.72
CA GLY A 11 63.19 26.50 -23.72
C GLY A 11 64.15 27.69 -23.90
N VAL A 12 63.98 28.80 -23.16
CA VAL A 12 65.00 29.85 -22.81
C VAL A 12 64.40 30.96 -21.91
N LEU A 13 65.24 31.67 -21.15
CA LEU A 13 64.89 32.71 -20.17
C LEU A 13 64.92 34.15 -20.76
N LEU A 14 64.32 35.11 -20.05
CA LEU A 14 64.93 36.44 -19.89
C LEU A 14 64.67 37.05 -18.51
N ARG A 15 65.58 37.93 -18.05
CA ARG A 15 65.50 38.69 -16.78
C ARG A 15 65.38 40.19 -17.05
N ALA A 16 64.79 40.94 -16.12
CA ALA A 16 65.02 42.38 -15.96
C ALA A 16 65.09 42.76 -14.45
N ARG A 17 65.85 43.80 -14.11
CA ARG A 17 66.05 44.32 -12.73
C ARG A 17 66.32 45.83 -12.75
N LEU A 18 65.53 46.61 -12.01
CA LEU A 18 65.75 47.98 -11.51
C LEU A 18 64.89 48.13 -10.23
N THR A 19 65.19 48.80 -9.10
CA THR A 19 66.34 49.58 -8.57
C THR A 19 66.79 50.81 -9.35
N LEU A 20 66.95 52.01 -8.77
CA LEU A 20 67.12 52.39 -7.33
C LEU A 20 66.73 53.87 -7.10
N CYS A 21 66.26 54.25 -5.90
CA CYS A 21 66.68 55.52 -5.26
C CYS A 21 66.43 55.54 -3.74
N ARG A 22 67.25 56.28 -3.00
CA ARG A 22 67.10 56.62 -1.57
C ARG A 22 67.27 58.12 -1.40
N VAL A 23 66.50 58.75 -0.51
CA VAL A 23 66.86 60.01 0.13
C VAL A 23 66.66 59.84 1.64
N THR A 24 67.56 60.40 2.43
CA THR A 24 67.58 60.25 3.90
C THR A 24 67.52 61.61 4.58
N ARG A 25 66.77 61.73 5.67
CA ARG A 25 67.13 62.58 6.80
C ARG A 25 66.41 62.18 8.08
N SER A 26 67.09 62.38 9.20
CA SER A 26 66.68 61.91 10.52
C SER A 26 65.78 62.89 11.24
N LEU A 27 64.86 62.39 12.06
CA LEU A 27 64.43 63.08 13.28
C LEU A 27 63.92 62.04 14.29
N VAL A 28 64.54 62.02 15.47
CA VAL A 28 64.09 61.17 16.58
C VAL A 28 63.09 61.98 17.40
N VAL A 29 61.84 61.52 17.44
CA VAL A 29 60.82 62.01 18.37
C VAL A 29 60.22 60.80 19.05
N ALA A 30 60.41 60.69 20.37
CA ALA A 30 59.75 59.66 21.15
C ALA A 30 58.28 60.07 21.37
N LEU A 31 57.35 59.23 20.91
CA LEU A 31 55.94 59.32 21.30
C LEU A 31 55.52 58.02 22.01
N VAL A 32 54.65 58.16 23.00
CA VAL A 32 54.24 57.07 23.90
C VAL A 32 53.50 55.98 23.13
N ALA A 33 53.87 54.72 23.38
CA ALA A 33 53.15 53.56 22.87
C ALA A 33 51.79 53.41 23.57
N ILE A 34 50.77 54.08 23.04
CA ILE A 34 49.38 53.79 23.39
C ILE A 34 49.00 52.49 22.67
N CYS A 35 48.87 51.39 23.43
CA CYS A 35 48.29 50.15 22.93
C CYS A 35 46.80 50.34 22.64
N THR A 36 46.47 50.83 21.46
CA THR A 36 45.13 50.70 20.89
C THR A 36 44.88 49.22 20.58
N SER A 37 44.27 48.52 21.53
CA SER A 37 43.69 47.20 21.29
C SER A 37 42.68 47.34 20.16
N VAL A 38 43.02 46.82 18.97
CA VAL A 38 42.07 46.69 17.86
C VAL A 38 41.05 45.64 18.28
N VAL A 39 39.97 46.10 18.92
CA VAL A 39 38.81 45.27 19.20
C VAL A 39 38.19 44.94 17.86
N THR A 40 38.51 43.76 17.33
CA THR A 40 37.76 43.15 16.24
C THR A 40 36.37 42.84 16.78
N ALA A 41 35.47 43.80 16.64
CA ALA A 41 34.06 43.61 16.96
C ALA A 41 33.50 42.56 16.00
N ASN A 42 33.45 41.30 16.46
CA ASN A 42 32.79 40.23 15.72
C ASN A 42 31.37 40.70 15.40
N PRO A 43 30.95 40.73 14.12
CA PRO A 43 29.62 41.18 13.77
C PRO A 43 28.61 40.23 14.41
N ALA A 44 27.78 40.75 15.32
CA ALA A 44 26.77 39.95 15.99
C ALA A 44 25.81 39.35 14.95
N THR A 45 25.53 38.06 15.09
CA THR A 45 24.86 37.19 14.12
C THR A 45 23.37 37.03 14.39
N ALA A 46 22.49 37.13 13.37
CA ALA A 46 21.05 36.87 13.54
C ALA A 46 20.83 35.42 13.97
N VAL A 47 19.71 35.13 14.65
CA VAL A 47 19.59 33.95 15.53
C VAL A 47 20.79 33.96 16.50
N VAL A 48 20.64 34.53 17.68
CA VAL A 48 21.76 34.87 18.59
C VAL A 48 22.72 33.69 18.76
N GLY A 49 24.02 33.92 18.53
CA GLY A 49 25.06 32.89 18.55
C GLY A 49 25.14 31.97 17.32
N GLY A 50 24.32 32.22 16.28
CA GLY A 50 24.33 31.51 15.00
C GLY A 50 25.46 31.95 14.05
N THR A 51 25.31 31.59 12.77
CA THR A 51 26.26 31.91 11.69
C THR A 51 25.53 32.38 10.43
N SER A 52 26.19 33.18 9.57
CA SER A 52 25.54 33.70 8.36
C SER A 52 25.03 32.59 7.45
N ALA A 53 23.82 32.77 6.94
CA ALA A 53 23.12 31.90 5.99
C ALA A 53 22.80 32.67 4.68
N LEU A 54 23.61 33.67 4.34
CA LEU A 54 23.55 34.38 3.07
C LEU A 54 23.57 33.36 1.91
N GLY A 55 22.62 33.47 0.98
CA GLY A 55 22.42 32.53 -0.12
C GLY A 55 21.56 31.30 0.21
N ASN A 56 21.12 31.09 1.46
CA ASN A 56 20.18 30.01 1.79
C ASN A 56 18.77 30.38 1.29
N THR A 57 18.31 29.73 0.22
CA THR A 57 17.05 30.11 -0.44
C THR A 57 15.78 29.57 0.22
N ALA A 58 15.88 28.92 1.38
CA ALA A 58 14.70 28.50 2.16
C ALA A 58 14.11 29.67 2.98
N VAL A 59 14.89 30.72 3.30
CA VAL A 59 14.47 31.80 4.21
C VAL A 59 14.31 33.16 3.52
N VAL A 60 13.16 33.80 3.73
CA VAL A 60 12.86 35.18 3.31
C VAL A 60 12.72 36.10 4.51
N ARG A 61 12.92 37.42 4.29
CA ARG A 61 12.50 38.46 5.23
C ARG A 61 11.10 38.95 4.86
N ILE A 62 10.28 39.22 5.86
CA ILE A 62 8.93 39.77 5.73
C ILE A 62 8.89 41.10 6.51
N LEU A 63 8.48 42.19 5.87
CA LEU A 63 8.13 43.44 6.55
C LEU A 63 6.63 43.73 6.41
N ASN A 64 5.97 44.00 7.53
CA ASN A 64 4.54 44.29 7.62
C ASN A 64 4.35 45.54 8.50
N GLY A 65 4.29 46.72 7.86
CA GLY A 65 4.36 48.00 8.55
C GLY A 65 5.68 48.12 9.35
N SER A 66 5.57 48.30 10.66
CA SER A 66 6.73 48.31 11.58
C SER A 66 7.17 46.91 12.05
N SER A 67 6.41 45.85 11.74
CA SER A 67 6.78 44.48 12.07
C SER A 67 7.82 43.93 11.09
N SER A 68 8.87 43.30 11.62
CA SER A 68 9.86 42.56 10.84
C SER A 68 9.84 41.11 11.29
N CYS A 69 9.50 40.21 10.37
CA CYS A 69 9.49 38.76 10.56
C CYS A 69 10.37 38.05 9.52
N SER A 70 10.47 36.73 9.66
CA SER A 70 11.06 35.81 8.69
C SER A 70 9.97 34.91 8.09
N GLY A 71 10.31 34.19 7.03
CA GLY A 71 9.41 33.25 6.37
C GLY A 71 10.14 32.07 5.75
N ALA A 72 9.49 30.91 5.68
CA ALA A 72 9.93 29.74 4.94
C ALA A 72 9.37 29.77 3.52
N LEU A 73 10.22 30.00 2.51
CA LEU A 73 9.84 29.96 1.09
C LEU A 73 9.72 28.50 0.64
N TRP A 74 8.52 27.94 0.79
CA TRP A 74 8.23 26.54 0.53
C TRP A 74 8.05 26.25 -0.97
N THR A 75 7.44 27.18 -1.71
CA THR A 75 7.38 27.15 -3.18
C THR A 75 7.76 28.51 -3.74
N SER A 76 7.91 28.65 -5.06
CA SER A 76 8.15 29.94 -5.73
C SER A 76 7.11 31.02 -5.41
N ARG A 77 5.92 30.65 -4.88
CA ARG A 77 4.84 31.58 -4.53
C ARG A 77 4.24 31.41 -3.13
N ILE A 78 4.70 30.46 -2.31
CA ILE A 78 4.14 30.24 -0.96
C ILE A 78 5.23 30.42 0.09
N VAL A 79 5.03 31.41 0.95
CA VAL A 79 5.83 31.63 2.16
C VAL A 79 5.03 31.22 3.38
N VAL A 80 5.50 30.24 4.13
CA VAL A 80 4.97 29.91 5.46
C VAL A 80 5.59 30.85 6.49
N THR A 81 4.82 31.36 7.43
CA THR A 81 5.26 32.28 8.49
C THR A 81 4.41 32.10 9.75
N ALA A 82 4.67 32.87 10.81
CA ALA A 82 3.87 32.84 12.03
C ALA A 82 2.56 33.66 11.86
N GLY A 83 1.48 33.22 12.48
CA GLY A 83 0.18 33.90 12.44
C GLY A 83 0.28 35.36 12.93
N HIS A 84 1.01 35.59 14.03
CA HIS A 84 1.22 36.91 14.60
C HIS A 84 2.03 37.88 13.73
N CYS A 85 2.67 37.42 12.65
CA CYS A 85 3.33 38.27 11.66
C CYS A 85 2.35 38.91 10.67
N VAL A 86 1.11 38.39 10.57
CA VAL A 86 0.07 38.82 9.60
C VAL A 86 -1.32 39.01 10.20
N VAL A 87 -1.50 38.76 11.49
CA VAL A 87 -2.75 38.99 12.24
C VAL A 87 -2.49 39.83 13.47
N ASN A 88 -3.29 40.87 13.68
CA ASN A 88 -3.17 41.74 14.85
C ASN A 88 -3.89 41.18 16.09
N SER A 89 -3.82 41.90 17.21
CA SER A 89 -4.43 41.50 18.49
C SER A 89 -5.96 41.44 18.48
N SER A 90 -6.61 42.16 17.55
CA SER A 90 -8.07 42.08 17.35
C SER A 90 -8.50 40.86 16.52
N GLY A 91 -7.54 40.10 15.95
CA GLY A 91 -7.83 39.02 14.98
C GLY A 91 -7.98 39.49 13.54
N ASN A 92 -7.65 40.74 13.22
CA ASN A 92 -7.75 41.24 11.86
C ASN A 92 -6.48 40.86 11.08
N VAL A 93 -6.67 40.19 9.95
CA VAL A 93 -5.61 39.87 8.98
C VAL A 93 -5.14 41.14 8.28
N THR A 94 -3.84 41.25 8.00
CA THR A 94 -3.26 42.39 7.29
C THR A 94 -3.82 42.55 5.87
N THR A 95 -4.38 43.74 5.59
CA THR A 95 -4.87 44.14 4.27
C THR A 95 -3.92 45.06 3.50
N GLY A 96 -2.95 45.69 4.19
CA GLY A 96 -1.90 46.49 3.56
C GLY A 96 -0.83 45.63 2.87
N ALA A 97 -0.05 46.23 1.97
CA ALA A 97 1.03 45.51 1.29
C ALA A 97 2.14 45.08 2.27
N ILE A 98 2.48 43.79 2.24
CA ILE A 98 3.60 43.19 2.95
C ILE A 98 4.79 43.12 1.98
N SER A 99 5.98 43.54 2.42
CA SER A 99 7.19 43.45 1.60
C SER A 99 7.95 42.15 1.91
N VAL A 100 7.90 41.19 0.99
CA VAL A 100 8.68 39.93 1.08
C VAL A 100 9.95 40.06 0.23
N PHE A 101 11.12 39.93 0.85
CA PHE A 101 12.42 40.04 0.19
C PHE A 101 12.80 38.72 -0.50
N ALA A 102 13.66 38.81 -1.53
CA ALA A 102 14.28 37.65 -2.15
C ALA A 102 14.97 36.74 -1.12
N PRO A 103 14.95 35.40 -1.31
CA PRO A 103 15.36 34.47 -0.28
C PRO A 103 16.87 34.43 -0.14
N GLY A 104 17.36 34.33 1.09
CA GLY A 104 18.79 34.26 1.39
C GLY A 104 19.59 35.57 1.20
N VAL A 105 19.00 36.69 0.75
CA VAL A 105 19.76 37.90 0.36
C VAL A 105 20.09 38.84 1.52
N SER A 106 21.05 39.75 1.30
CA SER A 106 21.23 40.92 2.16
C SER A 106 20.19 41.99 1.80
N THR A 107 19.23 42.29 2.68
CA THR A 107 18.11 43.21 2.39
C THR A 107 18.53 44.68 2.22
N GLN A 108 19.80 45.00 2.49
CA GLN A 108 20.40 46.31 2.20
C GLN A 108 21.06 46.37 0.81
N GLN A 109 21.51 45.23 0.28
CA GLN A 109 22.14 45.12 -1.05
C GLN A 109 21.13 44.69 -2.13
N SER A 110 20.06 44.01 -1.73
CA SER A 110 18.98 43.54 -2.59
C SER A 110 17.64 43.96 -1.99
N PRO A 111 17.26 45.25 -2.09
CA PRO A 111 16.06 45.81 -1.45
C PRO A 111 14.75 45.55 -2.21
N GLN A 112 14.78 44.72 -3.26
CA GLN A 112 13.61 44.40 -4.07
C GLN A 112 12.69 43.40 -3.36
N THR A 113 11.39 43.65 -3.40
CA THR A 113 10.38 42.87 -2.66
C THR A 113 9.13 42.58 -3.47
N ILE A 114 8.54 41.41 -3.25
CA ILE A 114 7.24 41.01 -3.82
C ILE A 114 6.15 41.17 -2.75
N SER A 115 4.98 41.66 -3.16
CA SER A 115 3.78 41.77 -2.31
C SER A 115 2.96 40.48 -2.31
N GLN A 116 2.11 40.31 -1.29
CA GLN A 116 1.14 39.22 -1.28
C GLN A 116 0.00 39.44 -2.28
N SER A 117 -0.50 38.36 -2.89
CA SER A 117 -1.84 38.33 -3.50
C SER A 117 -2.90 37.85 -2.51
N GLN A 118 -2.53 37.01 -1.54
CA GLN A 118 -3.45 36.48 -0.52
C GLN A 118 -2.71 36.12 0.76
N ILE A 119 -3.40 36.23 1.90
CA ILE A 119 -2.94 35.70 3.20
C ILE A 119 -3.95 34.66 3.67
N ILE A 120 -3.46 33.54 4.16
CA ILE A 120 -4.24 32.43 4.72
C ILE A 120 -3.75 32.15 6.13
N VAL A 121 -4.68 32.09 7.08
CA VAL A 121 -4.43 31.97 8.52
C VAL A 121 -5.36 30.90 9.10
N VAL A 122 -5.13 30.48 10.34
CA VAL A 122 -6.11 29.65 11.05
C VAL A 122 -7.33 30.52 11.39
N ASP A 123 -8.52 30.06 10.99
CA ASP A 123 -9.73 30.88 11.10
C ASP A 123 -10.07 31.15 12.58
N GLY A 124 -10.16 32.43 12.96
CA GLY A 124 -10.35 32.85 14.35
C GLY A 124 -9.06 33.08 15.16
N PHE A 125 -7.87 32.85 14.59
CA PHE A 125 -6.59 33.18 15.22
C PHE A 125 -6.50 34.67 15.58
N ARG A 126 -5.92 34.98 16.75
CA ARG A 126 -5.61 36.36 17.21
C ARG A 126 -4.30 36.36 17.99
N LYS A 127 -3.51 37.44 17.90
CA LYS A 127 -2.33 37.60 18.75
C LYS A 127 -2.74 38.09 20.15
N TYR A 128 -2.79 37.18 21.13
CA TYR A 128 -3.21 37.51 22.51
C TYR A 128 -2.08 38.04 23.38
N SER A 129 -0.82 37.69 23.10
CA SER A 129 0.36 38.16 23.83
C SER A 129 1.64 38.03 23.00
N ASP A 130 2.79 38.34 23.59
CA ASP A 130 4.12 38.01 23.04
C ASP A 130 4.65 36.63 23.50
N PHE A 131 3.85 35.85 24.26
CA PHE A 131 4.15 34.46 24.60
C PHE A 131 3.69 33.50 23.50
N SER A 132 4.23 32.27 23.54
CA SER A 132 3.80 31.19 22.66
C SER A 132 2.31 30.90 22.84
N GLN A 133 1.60 30.71 21.73
CA GLN A 133 0.16 30.42 21.68
C GLN A 133 -0.12 29.37 20.59
N PRO A 134 -1.21 28.58 20.69
CA PRO A 134 -1.58 27.61 19.66
C PRO A 134 -1.83 28.27 18.31
N ASP A 135 -1.74 27.47 17.25
CA ASP A 135 -2.17 27.78 15.89
C ASP A 135 -1.49 29.01 15.24
N ASP A 136 -0.32 29.40 15.74
CA ASP A 136 0.47 30.56 15.28
C ASP A 136 1.21 30.29 13.97
N ILE A 137 0.44 29.97 12.92
CA ILE A 137 0.92 29.69 11.57
C ILE A 137 0.06 30.42 10.52
N ALA A 138 0.71 30.89 9.46
CA ALA A 138 0.09 31.52 8.32
C ALA A 138 0.85 31.20 7.02
N PHE A 139 0.14 31.36 5.90
CA PHE A 139 0.68 31.21 4.56
C PHE A 139 0.44 32.51 3.78
N ILE A 140 1.52 33.12 3.30
CA ILE A 140 1.47 34.26 2.39
C ILE A 140 1.65 33.73 0.98
N VAL A 141 0.68 34.01 0.11
CA VAL A 141 0.75 33.71 -1.32
C VAL A 141 1.25 34.96 -2.04
N LEU A 142 2.34 34.83 -2.79
CA LEU A 142 3.03 35.93 -3.45
C LEU A 142 2.36 36.30 -4.79
N ALA A 143 2.28 37.60 -5.09
CA ALA A 143 1.65 38.12 -6.31
C ALA A 143 2.36 37.70 -7.61
N SER A 144 3.67 37.46 -7.54
CA SER A 144 4.48 36.88 -8.62
C SER A 144 5.47 35.86 -8.05
N GLU A 145 6.11 35.09 -8.92
CA GLU A 145 7.13 34.12 -8.50
C GLU A 145 8.38 34.81 -7.93
N LEU A 146 8.91 34.23 -6.84
CA LEU A 146 10.16 34.62 -6.21
C LEU A 146 11.20 33.51 -6.48
N PRO A 147 12.23 33.75 -7.31
CA PRO A 147 13.24 32.74 -7.60
C PRO A 147 14.03 32.32 -6.36
N GLY A 148 14.18 31.00 -6.19
CA GLY A 148 14.62 30.37 -4.96
C GLY A 148 13.50 29.54 -4.32
N GLY A 149 13.83 28.72 -3.33
CA GLY A 149 12.95 27.68 -2.81
C GLY A 149 13.65 26.33 -2.89
N THR A 150 14.51 26.06 -1.92
CA THR A 150 15.25 24.80 -1.78
C THR A 150 14.48 23.74 -0.99
N ILE A 151 13.38 24.11 -0.33
CA ILE A 151 12.53 23.18 0.42
C ILE A 151 11.84 22.24 -0.57
N THR A 152 12.22 20.96 -0.60
CA THR A 152 11.67 19.98 -1.54
C THR A 152 10.34 19.39 -1.08
N ARG A 153 10.09 19.35 0.23
CA ARG A 153 8.83 18.90 0.84
C ARG A 153 8.63 19.40 2.27
N LEU A 154 7.40 19.23 2.77
CA LEU A 154 7.07 19.31 4.20
C LEU A 154 7.43 18.01 4.92
N ALA A 155 7.70 18.09 6.22
CA ALA A 155 7.72 16.93 7.12
C ALA A 155 6.29 16.53 7.53
N THR A 156 6.06 15.24 7.81
CA THR A 156 4.82 14.82 8.50
C THR A 156 4.90 15.10 10.01
N THR A 157 3.75 15.10 10.68
CA THR A 157 3.69 15.12 12.15
C THR A 157 4.46 13.95 12.77
N ASP A 158 4.45 12.80 12.11
CA ASP A 158 5.00 11.55 12.63
C ASP A 158 6.53 11.50 12.44
N GLU A 159 7.04 12.05 11.33
CA GLU A 159 8.47 12.33 11.14
C GLU A 159 8.99 13.27 12.23
N VAL A 160 8.31 14.40 12.45
CA VAL A 160 8.73 15.39 13.47
C VAL A 160 8.64 14.80 14.88
N ALA A 161 7.61 14.01 15.18
CA ALA A 161 7.48 13.33 16.46
C ALA A 161 8.53 12.23 16.68
N ALA A 162 8.95 11.51 15.61
CA ALA A 162 10.07 10.58 15.68
C ALA A 162 11.39 11.31 15.92
N TRP A 163 11.70 12.30 15.09
CA TRP A 163 12.91 13.11 15.19
C TRP A 163 13.01 13.87 16.52
N GLY A 164 11.89 14.24 17.14
CA GLY A 164 11.83 14.80 18.50
C GLY A 164 12.13 13.80 19.62
N ARG A 165 11.83 12.50 19.43
CA ARG A 165 12.29 11.42 20.33
C ARG A 165 13.76 11.09 20.14
N ASP A 166 14.24 11.14 18.89
CA ASP A 166 15.63 10.88 18.53
C ASP A 166 16.59 12.03 18.90
N GLY A 167 16.06 13.19 19.33
CA GLY A 167 16.85 14.39 19.61
C GLY A 167 17.51 14.99 18.36
N ARG A 168 16.91 14.78 17.17
CA ARG A 168 17.50 15.14 15.88
C ARG A 168 17.89 16.62 15.84
N VAL A 169 19.12 16.89 15.42
CA VAL A 169 19.61 18.25 15.17
C VAL A 169 18.97 18.80 13.90
N VAL A 170 18.43 20.02 14.00
CA VAL A 170 17.70 20.73 12.96
C VAL A 170 18.17 22.18 12.88
N THR A 171 18.11 22.77 11.70
CA THR A 171 18.62 24.13 11.44
C THR A 171 17.48 25.13 11.53
N PHE A 172 17.55 26.09 12.47
CA PHE A 172 16.70 27.28 12.46
C PHE A 172 17.30 28.32 11.51
N LEU A 173 16.47 29.09 10.82
CA LEU A 173 16.87 30.16 9.90
C LEU A 173 16.07 31.44 10.18
N GLY A 174 16.69 32.62 10.08
CA GLY A 174 15.98 33.89 10.24
C GLY A 174 16.78 35.18 10.03
N TYR A 175 16.03 36.29 10.02
CA TYR A 175 16.47 37.69 9.90
C TYR A 175 16.25 38.50 11.21
N GLY A 176 16.05 37.83 12.34
CA GLY A 176 15.78 38.44 13.63
C GLY A 176 16.95 39.23 14.21
N ARG A 177 16.82 39.65 15.48
CA ARG A 177 17.93 40.36 16.15
C ARG A 177 19.12 39.44 16.36
N THR A 178 20.28 40.07 16.35
CA THR A 178 21.58 39.40 16.44
C THR A 178 22.13 39.27 17.87
N SER A 179 21.47 39.99 18.77
CA SER A 179 21.75 40.14 20.20
C SER A 179 20.46 40.63 20.86
N PRO A 180 20.28 40.47 22.19
CA PRO A 180 18.97 40.66 22.84
C PRO A 180 18.36 42.05 22.58
N ASN A 181 19.20 43.08 22.59
CA ASN A 181 18.83 44.48 22.43
C ASN A 181 19.21 45.08 21.07
N GLY A 182 19.68 44.26 20.12
CA GLY A 182 20.11 44.72 18.79
C GLY A 182 18.95 44.94 17.80
N PRO A 183 19.22 45.57 16.64
CA PRO A 183 18.26 45.60 15.53
C PRO A 183 18.12 44.22 14.86
N SER A 184 17.01 43.99 14.15
CA SER A 184 16.84 42.82 13.28
C SER A 184 17.77 42.89 12.08
N SER A 185 18.48 41.79 11.80
CA SER A 185 19.58 41.73 10.84
C SER A 185 19.16 42.05 9.40
N PRO A 186 20.04 42.68 8.58
CA PRO A 186 19.85 42.76 7.13
C PRO A 186 20.21 41.46 6.39
N VAL A 187 20.89 40.52 7.03
CA VAL A 187 21.42 39.27 6.43
C VAL A 187 20.83 38.06 7.17
N PRO A 188 20.40 36.99 6.49
CA PRO A 188 19.87 35.80 7.15
C PRO A 188 21.00 35.02 7.80
N HIS A 189 20.66 34.31 8.88
CA HIS A 189 21.57 33.47 9.63
C HIS A 189 20.89 32.17 10.04
N ARG A 190 21.69 31.23 10.53
CA ARG A 190 21.26 29.92 11.01
C ARG A 190 21.88 29.54 12.34
N ILE A 191 21.19 28.69 13.09
CA ILE A 191 21.79 27.88 14.16
C ILE A 191 21.24 26.46 14.09
N ASP A 192 22.06 25.49 14.47
CA ASP A 192 21.64 24.09 14.57
C ASP A 192 21.33 23.75 16.03
N GLN A 193 20.17 23.15 16.32
CA GLN A 193 19.72 22.76 17.67
C GLN A 193 18.96 21.41 17.62
N PRO A 194 18.99 20.61 18.70
CA PRO A 194 18.19 19.39 18.78
C PRO A 194 16.70 19.69 19.04
N LEU A 195 15.82 18.99 18.31
CA LEU A 195 14.40 18.87 18.65
C LEU A 195 14.22 18.24 20.04
N THR A 196 13.04 18.43 20.64
CA THR A 196 12.65 17.71 21.86
C THR A 196 11.32 16.97 21.68
N SER A 197 11.08 15.95 22.50
CA SER A 197 9.85 15.14 22.48
C SER A 197 8.64 15.81 23.14
N SER A 198 8.76 17.06 23.60
CA SER A 198 7.69 17.77 24.32
C SER A 198 6.96 18.73 23.38
N THR A 199 5.69 18.47 23.08
CA THR A 199 4.85 19.32 22.22
C THR A 199 3.76 20.01 23.05
N PRO A 200 3.72 21.36 23.14
CA PRO A 200 2.70 22.06 23.95
C PRO A 200 1.28 21.95 23.37
N TRP A 201 1.15 21.82 22.04
CA TRP A 201 -0.12 21.69 21.34
C TRP A 201 -0.05 20.68 20.17
N PRO A 202 -1.19 20.14 19.70
CA PRO A 202 -1.27 19.45 18.42
C PRO A 202 -0.64 20.28 17.29
N GLY A 203 0.08 19.64 16.37
CA GLY A 203 0.78 20.31 15.27
C GLY A 203 1.95 21.22 15.64
N SER A 204 2.24 21.41 16.93
CA SER A 204 3.45 22.11 17.38
C SER A 204 4.65 21.16 17.54
N PHE A 205 5.85 21.72 17.49
CA PHE A 205 7.09 21.06 17.87
C PHE A 205 7.92 21.99 18.75
N THR A 206 8.87 21.44 19.51
CA THR A 206 9.85 22.23 20.27
C THR A 206 11.27 21.82 19.95
N ALA A 207 12.19 22.75 20.19
CA ALA A 207 13.62 22.54 20.05
C ALA A 207 14.38 23.31 21.13
N THR A 208 15.54 22.78 21.48
CA THR A 208 16.38 23.30 22.57
C THR A 208 16.91 24.70 22.23
N GLN A 209 17.11 25.52 23.27
CA GLN A 209 17.85 26.78 23.20
C GLN A 209 18.75 26.91 24.43
N THR A 210 19.54 27.99 24.52
CA THR A 210 20.29 28.33 25.73
C THR A 210 20.01 29.75 26.19
N SER A 211 20.59 30.19 27.31
CA SER A 211 20.55 31.59 27.75
C SER A 211 21.34 32.54 26.84
N THR A 212 22.18 32.02 25.94
CA THR A 212 23.07 32.81 25.06
C THR A 212 22.85 32.54 23.57
N THR A 213 22.12 31.48 23.21
CA THR A 213 21.95 31.05 21.82
C THR A 213 20.51 30.64 21.51
N GLY A 214 20.00 31.02 20.33
CA GLY A 214 18.63 30.73 19.91
C GLY A 214 17.99 31.85 19.08
N ILE A 215 16.73 31.64 18.68
CA ILE A 215 15.94 32.62 17.92
C ILE A 215 15.56 33.85 18.76
N CYS A 216 15.26 34.95 18.08
CA CYS A 216 14.97 36.25 18.66
C CYS A 216 13.82 36.96 17.92
N SER A 217 13.47 38.17 18.36
CA SER A 217 12.45 39.01 17.71
C SER A 217 12.75 39.18 16.22
N GLY A 218 11.82 38.74 15.37
CA GLY A 218 11.92 38.78 13.91
C GLY A 218 12.50 37.52 13.24
N ASP A 219 12.95 36.54 14.01
CA ASP A 219 13.09 35.16 13.52
C ASP A 219 11.75 34.42 13.48
N SER A 220 10.68 35.00 14.06
CA SER A 220 9.28 34.59 13.92
C SER A 220 8.92 34.31 12.47
N GLY A 221 8.29 33.17 12.22
CA GLY A 221 7.97 32.66 10.88
C GLY A 221 9.15 32.07 10.10
N GLY A 222 10.38 32.20 10.60
CA GLY A 222 11.58 31.65 9.96
C GLY A 222 11.56 30.12 9.91
N PRO A 223 12.18 29.50 8.87
CA PRO A 223 12.14 28.05 8.70
C PRO A 223 12.95 27.30 9.76
N VAL A 224 12.44 26.13 10.11
CA VAL A 224 13.18 25.04 10.76
C VAL A 224 13.25 23.89 9.78
N VAL A 225 14.47 23.49 9.39
CA VAL A 225 14.71 22.50 8.33
C VAL A 225 15.64 21.38 8.76
N THR A 226 15.53 20.23 8.09
CA THR A 226 16.50 19.14 8.15
C THR A 226 16.79 18.62 6.74
N GLN A 227 18.01 18.14 6.52
CA GLN A 227 18.32 17.31 5.36
C GLN A 227 17.80 15.88 5.58
N VAL A 228 17.24 15.24 4.55
CA VAL A 228 16.85 13.81 4.51
C VAL A 228 17.27 13.24 3.15
N GLY A 229 18.45 12.62 3.08
CA GLY A 229 19.05 12.25 1.80
C GLY A 229 19.31 13.50 0.95
N THR A 230 18.71 13.59 -0.23
CA THR A 230 18.74 14.79 -1.09
C THR A 230 17.70 15.85 -0.73
N ASP A 231 16.65 15.51 0.04
CA ASP A 231 15.60 16.46 0.41
C ASP A 231 16.06 17.47 1.46
N LEU A 232 15.75 18.75 1.25
CA LEU A 232 15.68 19.74 2.32
C LEU A 232 14.23 19.83 2.78
N VAL A 233 13.95 19.28 3.97
CA VAL A 233 12.60 19.12 4.51
C VAL A 233 12.27 20.27 5.45
N LEU A 234 11.14 20.95 5.24
CA LEU A 234 10.59 21.91 6.19
C LEU A 234 9.85 21.18 7.31
N ILE A 235 10.45 21.19 8.50
CA ILE A 235 9.81 20.73 9.75
C ILE A 235 8.70 21.72 10.13
N GLY A 236 8.99 23.01 10.04
CA GLY A 236 7.98 24.05 10.19
C GLY A 236 8.57 25.42 10.43
N ILE A 237 7.79 26.29 11.06
CA ILE A 237 8.17 27.69 11.30
C ILE A 237 8.39 27.99 12.79
N ASN A 238 9.30 28.91 13.07
CA ASN A 238 9.50 29.51 14.39
C ASN A 238 8.23 30.28 14.80
N SER A 239 7.63 30.02 15.97
CA SER A 239 6.57 30.85 16.54
C SER A 239 7.11 31.74 17.67
N ALA A 240 7.57 31.13 18.76
CA ALA A 240 7.95 31.84 19.97
C ALA A 240 9.10 31.14 20.72
N ALA A 241 9.74 31.87 21.63
CA ALA A 241 10.98 31.44 22.26
C ALA A 241 11.20 32.00 23.67
N SER A 242 11.89 31.20 24.48
CA SER A 242 12.64 31.66 25.64
C SER A 242 14.11 31.21 25.55
N GLY A 243 15.03 32.06 26.01
CA GLY A 243 16.46 31.96 25.76
C GLY A 243 17.10 33.35 25.70
N PRO A 244 17.95 33.67 24.69
CA PRO A 244 18.78 34.87 24.69
C PRO A 244 17.97 36.19 24.73
N CYS A 245 16.82 36.23 24.07
CA CYS A 245 15.99 37.43 23.95
C CYS A 245 14.76 37.45 24.88
N SER A 246 14.59 36.41 25.71
CA SER A 246 13.50 36.27 26.67
C SER A 246 13.95 35.28 27.76
N PRO A 247 14.58 35.77 28.85
CA PRO A 247 15.25 34.90 29.80
C PRO A 247 14.33 33.87 30.47
N SER A 248 14.83 32.64 30.60
CA SER A 248 14.12 31.51 31.23
C SER A 248 15.11 30.56 31.89
N SER A 249 14.68 29.91 32.98
CA SER A 249 15.42 28.80 33.60
C SER A 249 15.39 27.51 32.78
N ARG A 250 14.50 27.43 31.77
CA ARG A 250 14.40 26.33 30.80
C ARG A 250 14.17 26.91 29.39
N PRO A 251 15.23 27.43 28.73
CA PRO A 251 15.14 27.94 27.36
C PRO A 251 14.64 26.90 26.37
N SER A 252 13.68 27.28 25.52
CA SER A 252 13.09 26.45 24.47
C SER A 252 12.49 27.32 23.39
N MET A 253 12.48 26.83 22.15
CA MET A 253 11.69 27.36 21.04
C MET A 253 10.45 26.49 20.83
N THR A 254 9.35 27.11 20.41
CA THR A 254 8.14 26.44 19.91
C THR A 254 7.88 26.87 18.47
N GLY A 255 7.58 25.90 17.61
CA GLY A 255 7.20 26.11 16.21
C GLY A 255 6.00 25.26 15.80
N PHE A 256 5.50 25.47 14.58
CA PHE A 256 4.33 24.76 14.04
C PHE A 256 4.63 24.04 12.71
N VAL A 257 4.18 22.78 12.62
CA VAL A 257 4.38 21.87 11.48
C VAL A 257 3.30 22.15 10.41
N PRO A 258 3.64 22.59 9.18
CA PRO A 258 2.64 22.98 8.19
C PRO A 258 1.72 21.83 7.77
N ALA A 259 2.22 20.60 7.74
CA ALA A 259 1.43 19.40 7.43
C ALA A 259 0.34 19.09 8.48
N ALA A 260 0.43 19.64 9.70
CA ALA A 260 -0.63 19.52 10.71
C ALA A 260 -1.85 20.42 10.42
N PHE A 261 -1.74 21.34 9.45
CA PHE A 261 -2.79 22.27 9.04
C PHE A 261 -3.21 22.02 7.57
N PRO A 262 -3.68 20.80 7.21
CA PRO A 262 -3.92 20.41 5.82
C PRO A 262 -4.90 21.32 5.09
N ALA A 263 -5.92 21.84 5.79
CA ALA A 263 -6.88 22.79 5.21
C ALA A 263 -6.23 24.14 4.81
N LEU A 264 -5.25 24.63 5.57
CA LEU A 264 -4.50 25.85 5.22
C LEU A 264 -3.51 25.58 4.10
N VAL A 265 -2.81 24.44 4.14
CA VAL A 265 -1.91 24.00 3.07
C VAL A 265 -2.66 23.90 1.75
N LYS A 266 -3.84 23.26 1.74
CA LYS A 266 -4.70 23.19 0.54
C LYS A 266 -5.13 24.59 0.08
N ARG A 267 -5.66 25.44 0.97
CA ARG A 267 -6.04 26.84 0.65
C ARG A 267 -4.87 27.61 0.00
N ALA A 268 -3.64 27.40 0.47
CA ALA A 268 -2.45 28.09 -0.03
C ALA A 268 -2.03 27.59 -1.43
N LEU A 269 -2.12 26.28 -1.67
CA LEU A 269 -1.89 25.68 -2.98
C LEU A 269 -2.96 26.12 -3.99
N ASP A 270 -4.24 25.98 -3.64
CA ASP A 270 -5.39 26.43 -4.45
C ASP A 270 -5.21 27.89 -4.90
N ALA A 271 -4.83 28.79 -3.97
CA ALA A 271 -4.63 30.22 -4.22
C ALA A 271 -3.42 30.58 -5.12
N THR A 272 -2.52 29.63 -5.43
CA THR A 272 -1.47 29.86 -6.45
C THR A 272 -1.96 29.61 -7.88
N ASN A 273 -3.13 29.00 -8.07
CA ASN A 273 -3.60 28.36 -9.31
C ASN A 273 -2.70 27.19 -9.80
N VAL A 274 -1.79 26.68 -8.95
CA VAL A 274 -0.98 25.47 -9.23
C VAL A 274 -1.64 24.28 -8.54
N VAL A 275 -2.33 23.45 -9.32
CA VAL A 275 -3.03 22.27 -8.80
C VAL A 275 -2.03 21.16 -8.45
N ALA A 276 -1.58 21.15 -7.19
CA ALA A 276 -0.62 20.17 -6.66
C ALA A 276 -1.27 18.81 -6.25
N LEU A 277 -2.46 18.50 -6.77
CA LEU A 277 -3.02 17.13 -6.68
C LEU A 277 -2.04 16.13 -7.31
N PRO A 278 -1.93 14.90 -6.81
CA PRO A 278 -1.06 13.91 -7.42
C PRO A 278 -1.68 13.39 -8.72
N SER A 279 -0.87 13.10 -9.74
CA SER A 279 -1.37 12.31 -10.88
C SER A 279 -1.11 10.84 -10.62
N VAL A 280 -2.08 9.97 -10.89
CA VAL A 280 -1.92 8.52 -10.70
C VAL A 280 -2.49 7.73 -11.89
N THR A 281 -1.83 6.64 -12.24
CA THR A 281 -2.24 5.73 -13.33
C THR A 281 -2.25 4.30 -12.82
N THR A 282 -3.41 3.64 -12.95
CA THR A 282 -3.54 2.19 -12.76
C THR A 282 -2.90 1.50 -13.96
N ALA A 283 -1.94 0.60 -13.72
CA ALA A 283 -1.37 -0.27 -14.74
C ALA A 283 -1.94 -1.70 -14.59
N SER A 284 -1.60 -2.61 -15.52
CA SER A 284 -2.08 -3.99 -15.47
C SER A 284 -1.57 -4.74 -14.24
N ALA A 285 -2.38 -5.64 -13.69
CA ALA A 285 -1.93 -6.56 -12.66
C ALA A 285 -0.91 -7.57 -13.24
N VAL A 286 0.09 -7.94 -12.45
CA VAL A 286 1.17 -8.86 -12.83
C VAL A 286 1.28 -10.01 -11.83
N ALA A 287 2.04 -11.05 -12.19
CA ALA A 287 2.26 -12.25 -11.36
C ALA A 287 0.96 -12.88 -10.81
N ILE A 288 -0.11 -12.86 -11.63
CA ILE A 288 -1.44 -13.37 -11.27
C ILE A 288 -1.39 -14.88 -11.03
N ARG A 289 -1.97 -15.34 -9.93
CA ARG A 289 -2.06 -16.75 -9.51
C ARG A 289 -3.52 -17.11 -9.20
N THR A 290 -3.72 -18.27 -8.56
CA THR A 290 -5.04 -18.77 -8.15
C THR A 290 -5.67 -17.97 -7.01
N THR A 291 -4.87 -17.45 -6.08
CA THR A 291 -5.38 -16.77 -4.87
C THR A 291 -4.70 -15.42 -4.59
N ASN A 292 -3.90 -14.90 -5.52
CA ASN A 292 -3.19 -13.63 -5.38
C ASN A 292 -2.79 -13.03 -6.73
N ALA A 293 -2.52 -11.73 -6.74
CA ALA A 293 -1.94 -10.98 -7.86
C ALA A 293 -1.19 -9.74 -7.34
N ILE A 294 -0.25 -9.20 -8.11
CA ILE A 294 0.40 -7.93 -7.82
C ILE A 294 -0.30 -6.83 -8.62
N LEU A 295 -0.90 -5.86 -7.93
CA LEU A 295 -1.50 -4.66 -8.52
C LEU A 295 -0.39 -3.63 -8.74
N THR A 296 -0.34 -2.97 -9.90
CA THR A 296 0.74 -2.03 -10.25
C THR A 296 0.20 -0.68 -10.73
N GLY A 297 0.99 0.37 -10.55
CA GLY A 297 0.65 1.72 -10.99
C GLY A 297 1.83 2.68 -10.94
N THR A 298 1.61 3.90 -11.40
CA THR A 298 2.59 5.00 -11.37
C THR A 298 1.97 6.27 -10.80
N VAL A 299 2.73 7.01 -10.00
CA VAL A 299 2.31 8.30 -9.41
C VAL A 299 3.31 9.41 -9.74
N ILE A 300 2.84 10.64 -9.90
CA ILE A 300 3.63 11.86 -9.78
C ILE A 300 3.08 12.63 -8.57
N ALA A 301 3.93 12.81 -7.56
CA ALA A 301 3.55 13.34 -6.25
C ALA A 301 3.49 14.88 -6.19
N ASN A 302 3.91 15.57 -7.26
CA ASN A 302 3.91 17.03 -7.40
C ASN A 302 4.55 17.77 -6.21
N ASN A 303 5.67 17.23 -5.71
CA ASN A 303 6.45 17.70 -4.54
C ASN A 303 5.68 17.74 -3.20
N LEU A 304 4.48 17.14 -3.13
CA LEU A 304 3.80 16.87 -1.87
C LEU A 304 4.00 15.40 -1.50
N LEU A 305 4.19 15.12 -0.21
CA LEU A 305 4.23 13.74 0.26
C LEU A 305 2.87 13.08 -0.01
N THR A 306 2.89 11.98 -0.77
CA THR A 306 1.72 11.35 -1.37
C THR A 306 1.65 9.87 -0.99
N THR A 307 0.61 9.46 -0.25
CA THR A 307 0.33 8.04 0.01
C THR A 307 -0.35 7.43 -1.22
N THR A 308 0.02 6.18 -1.56
CA THR A 308 -0.59 5.45 -2.67
C THR A 308 -1.21 4.13 -2.21
N SER A 309 -2.36 3.80 -2.78
CA SER A 309 -3.12 2.59 -2.46
C SER A 309 -3.80 2.02 -3.70
N PHE A 310 -4.31 0.80 -3.60
CA PHE A 310 -5.18 0.21 -4.61
C PHE A 310 -6.52 -0.18 -3.98
N THR A 311 -7.62 0.22 -4.62
CA THR A 311 -8.97 -0.26 -4.26
C THR A 311 -9.42 -1.28 -5.30
N TYR A 312 -9.86 -2.46 -4.85
CA TYR A 312 -10.31 -3.55 -5.72
C TYR A 312 -11.60 -4.23 -5.21
N GLY A 313 -12.34 -4.86 -6.12
CA GLY A 313 -13.61 -5.54 -5.83
C GLY A 313 -14.15 -6.32 -7.02
N LEU A 314 -15.36 -6.88 -6.88
CA LEU A 314 -15.98 -7.74 -7.89
C LEU A 314 -16.88 -6.99 -8.90
N GLN A 315 -17.19 -5.72 -8.66
CA GLN A 315 -18.07 -4.93 -9.54
C GLN A 315 -17.26 -4.04 -10.51
N PRO A 316 -17.65 -3.93 -11.80
CA PRO A 316 -16.90 -3.18 -12.82
C PRO A 316 -16.67 -1.69 -12.52
N ASP A 317 -17.56 -1.09 -11.71
CA ASP A 317 -17.54 0.32 -11.31
C ASP A 317 -17.01 0.54 -9.88
N LEU A 318 -16.64 -0.55 -9.18
CA LEU A 318 -16.28 -0.57 -7.75
C LEU A 318 -17.39 -0.07 -6.81
N SER A 319 -18.67 -0.17 -7.19
CA SER A 319 -19.83 0.23 -6.36
C SER A 319 -20.16 -0.73 -5.21
N GLY A 320 -19.73 -1.99 -5.31
CA GLY A 320 -20.01 -3.05 -4.33
C GLY A 320 -19.04 -3.07 -3.14
N ALA A 321 -18.95 -4.22 -2.47
CA ALA A 321 -17.92 -4.45 -1.47
C ALA A 321 -16.52 -4.37 -2.11
N VAL A 322 -15.65 -3.53 -1.55
CA VAL A 322 -14.27 -3.30 -2.01
C VAL A 322 -13.29 -3.44 -0.86
N THR A 323 -12.06 -3.83 -1.19
CA THR A 323 -10.90 -3.83 -0.29
C THR A 323 -9.91 -2.77 -0.78
N THR A 324 -9.30 -2.03 0.14
CA THR A 324 -8.19 -1.10 -0.17
C THR A 324 -6.91 -1.60 0.48
N ILE A 325 -5.82 -1.61 -0.28
CA ILE A 325 -4.48 -1.98 0.17
C ILE A 325 -3.57 -0.77 0.01
N GLU A 326 -3.01 -0.29 1.12
CA GLU A 326 -1.95 0.73 1.12
C GLU A 326 -0.66 0.12 0.55
N ALA A 327 0.03 0.87 -0.31
CA ALA A 327 1.24 0.41 -1.00
C ALA A 327 2.50 1.07 -0.45
N THR A 328 2.64 2.38 -0.64
CA THR A 328 3.84 3.14 -0.24
C THR A 328 3.54 4.63 -0.13
N THR A 329 4.55 5.42 0.26
CA THR A 329 4.48 6.89 0.29
C THR A 329 5.61 7.47 -0.56
N ILE A 330 5.28 8.34 -1.51
CA ILE A 330 6.18 8.88 -2.54
C ILE A 330 6.19 10.42 -2.47
N ALA A 331 7.31 11.04 -2.80
CA ALA A 331 7.50 12.48 -2.88
C ALA A 331 8.17 12.88 -4.21
N GLY A 332 8.36 14.19 -4.43
CA GLY A 332 9.02 14.73 -5.63
C GLY A 332 8.10 14.88 -6.84
N ASN A 333 8.70 15.18 -8.01
CA ASN A 333 8.00 15.51 -9.25
C ASN A 333 8.27 14.52 -10.41
N THR A 334 8.77 13.32 -10.10
CA THR A 334 9.10 12.28 -11.07
C THR A 334 8.07 11.14 -11.04
N ALA A 335 7.69 10.64 -12.21
CA ALA A 335 6.83 9.47 -12.32
C ALA A 335 7.51 8.26 -11.68
N THR A 336 6.89 7.76 -10.61
CA THR A 336 7.44 6.70 -9.75
C THR A 336 6.47 5.53 -9.73
N ALA A 337 6.98 4.32 -10.01
CA ALA A 337 6.18 3.09 -9.98
C ALA A 337 5.94 2.62 -8.54
N PHE A 338 4.80 2.00 -8.30
CA PHE A 338 4.46 1.35 -7.04
C PHE A 338 3.56 0.13 -7.27
N GLU A 339 3.56 -0.79 -6.31
CA GLU A 339 2.84 -2.05 -6.38
C GLU A 339 2.32 -2.49 -5.01
N ALA A 340 1.31 -3.37 -5.00
CA ALA A 340 0.81 -4.02 -3.80
C ALA A 340 0.30 -5.44 -4.09
N ALA A 341 0.45 -6.36 -3.14
CA ALA A 341 -0.01 -7.73 -3.28
C ALA A 341 -1.48 -7.88 -2.82
N ALA A 342 -2.39 -8.13 -3.76
CA ALA A 342 -3.74 -8.59 -3.46
C ALA A 342 -3.71 -10.10 -3.17
N ILE A 343 -4.21 -10.51 -2.01
CA ILE A 343 -4.14 -11.89 -1.50
C ILE A 343 -5.51 -12.41 -1.06
N ASN A 344 -5.60 -13.71 -0.79
CA ASN A 344 -6.83 -14.41 -0.40
C ASN A 344 -7.97 -14.24 -1.43
N LEU A 345 -7.61 -14.12 -2.71
CA LEU A 345 -8.53 -14.03 -3.82
C LEU A 345 -9.18 -15.40 -4.10
N VAL A 346 -10.40 -15.39 -4.63
CA VAL A 346 -11.09 -16.60 -5.08
C VAL A 346 -10.53 -17.01 -6.45
N PRO A 347 -10.25 -18.30 -6.72
CA PRO A 347 -9.85 -18.78 -8.05
C PRO A 347 -10.86 -18.46 -9.16
N GLY A 348 -10.40 -18.45 -10.42
CA GLY A 348 -11.24 -18.24 -11.60
C GLY A 348 -11.97 -16.87 -11.69
N THR A 349 -11.78 -16.00 -10.71
CA THR A 349 -12.63 -14.83 -10.46
C THR A 349 -12.03 -13.57 -11.04
N THR A 350 -12.87 -12.77 -11.73
CA THR A 350 -12.49 -11.45 -12.23
C THR A 350 -12.62 -10.40 -11.14
N TYR A 351 -11.52 -9.70 -10.88
CA TYR A 351 -11.45 -8.55 -9.99
C TYR A 351 -11.18 -7.28 -10.78
N TYR A 352 -11.93 -6.24 -10.43
CA TYR A 352 -11.73 -4.88 -10.91
C TYR A 352 -10.92 -4.11 -9.87
N PHE A 353 -10.04 -3.21 -10.31
CA PHE A 353 -9.22 -2.40 -9.40
C PHE A 353 -8.81 -1.06 -10.00
N ARG A 354 -8.50 -0.10 -9.12
CA ARG A 354 -7.87 1.17 -9.47
C ARG A 354 -6.79 1.54 -8.48
N ALA A 355 -5.78 2.26 -8.96
CA ALA A 355 -4.84 2.98 -8.12
C ALA A 355 -5.49 4.25 -7.54
N ASN A 356 -5.12 4.63 -6.32
CA ASN A 356 -5.40 5.93 -5.72
C ASN A 356 -4.10 6.57 -5.24
N ALA A 357 -4.07 7.90 -5.24
CA ALA A 357 -2.98 8.69 -4.65
C ALA A 357 -3.58 9.86 -3.86
N THR A 358 -3.10 10.08 -2.64
CA THR A 358 -3.59 11.11 -1.72
C THR A 358 -2.45 11.94 -1.19
N ASN A 359 -2.55 13.26 -1.29
CA ASN A 359 -1.61 14.20 -0.68
C ASN A 359 -2.36 15.38 -0.04
N LEU A 360 -1.64 16.38 0.47
CA LEU A 360 -2.23 17.53 1.16
C LEU A 360 -3.12 18.44 0.27
N ALA A 361 -3.06 18.31 -1.06
CA ALA A 361 -3.99 18.96 -1.97
C ALA A 361 -5.30 18.17 -2.17
N GLY A 362 -5.28 16.85 -1.93
CA GLY A 362 -6.45 15.96 -2.04
C GLY A 362 -6.12 14.57 -2.59
N THR A 363 -7.18 13.82 -2.95
CA THR A 363 -7.10 12.47 -3.51
C THR A 363 -7.45 12.46 -5.00
N VAL A 364 -6.69 11.69 -5.79
CA VAL A 364 -7.01 11.34 -7.18
C VAL A 364 -7.03 9.81 -7.32
N SER A 365 -7.97 9.31 -8.11
CA SER A 365 -8.04 7.89 -8.48
C SER A 365 -7.76 7.72 -9.97
N GLY A 366 -7.01 6.67 -10.32
CA GLY A 366 -6.79 6.26 -11.69
C GLY A 366 -8.00 5.56 -12.31
N ALA A 367 -7.90 5.25 -13.60
CA ALA A 367 -8.91 4.45 -14.29
C ALA A 367 -9.08 3.06 -13.64
N ILE A 368 -10.29 2.51 -13.69
CA ILE A 368 -10.53 1.13 -13.29
C ILE A 368 -10.01 0.20 -14.40
N THR A 369 -9.28 -0.83 -14.01
CA THR A 369 -8.82 -1.93 -14.86
C THR A 369 -9.26 -3.26 -14.23
N GLN A 370 -9.00 -4.39 -14.90
CA GLN A 370 -9.39 -5.71 -14.40
C GLN A 370 -8.29 -6.76 -14.56
N PHE A 371 -8.37 -7.82 -13.77
CA PHE A 371 -7.63 -9.07 -13.96
C PHE A 371 -8.51 -10.25 -13.52
N THR A 372 -8.19 -11.46 -13.99
CA THR A 372 -8.87 -12.69 -13.59
C THR A 372 -7.85 -13.63 -12.98
N THR A 373 -8.09 -14.10 -11.75
CA THR A 373 -7.24 -15.11 -11.10
C THR A 373 -7.25 -16.43 -11.87
N LEU A 374 -6.17 -17.20 -11.76
CA LEU A 374 -6.13 -18.54 -12.35
C LEU A 374 -7.16 -19.47 -11.69
N GLY A 375 -7.71 -20.42 -12.46
CA GLY A 375 -8.61 -21.46 -11.94
C GLY A 375 -7.90 -22.49 -11.05
N GLY A 376 -8.68 -23.23 -10.26
CA GLY A 376 -8.19 -24.12 -9.20
C GLY A 376 -7.90 -25.56 -9.64
N LEU A 377 -7.40 -26.35 -8.69
CA LEU A 377 -7.53 -27.82 -8.74
C LEU A 377 -9.01 -28.21 -8.70
N PRO A 378 -9.43 -29.33 -9.33
CA PRO A 378 -10.82 -29.78 -9.22
C PRO A 378 -11.21 -30.11 -7.78
N ILE A 379 -12.47 -29.89 -7.41
CA ILE A 379 -13.02 -30.38 -6.13
C ILE A 379 -13.81 -31.65 -6.41
N VAL A 380 -13.45 -32.78 -5.78
CA VAL A 380 -13.93 -34.12 -6.16
C VAL A 380 -14.46 -34.88 -4.94
N ASN A 381 -15.70 -35.38 -5.02
CA ASN A 381 -16.31 -36.19 -3.96
C ASN A 381 -16.83 -37.52 -4.53
N SER A 382 -16.54 -38.63 -3.85
CA SER A 382 -17.13 -39.94 -4.13
C SER A 382 -18.41 -40.13 -3.29
N SER A 383 -19.50 -40.60 -3.89
CA SER A 383 -20.77 -40.93 -3.21
C SER A 383 -20.98 -42.45 -3.14
N GLU A 384 -21.72 -42.97 -2.15
CA GLU A 384 -21.88 -44.43 -1.97
C GLU A 384 -22.31 -45.18 -3.25
N ALA A 385 -21.74 -46.39 -3.43
CA ALA A 385 -22.09 -47.25 -4.56
C ALA A 385 -23.48 -47.88 -4.38
N SER A 386 -24.24 -47.96 -5.46
CA SER A 386 -25.63 -48.43 -5.48
C SER A 386 -25.87 -49.45 -6.60
N SER A 387 -27.04 -50.11 -6.57
CA SER A 387 -27.45 -51.07 -7.61
C SER A 387 -26.40 -52.18 -7.86
N ILE A 388 -25.81 -52.67 -6.78
CA ILE A 388 -24.69 -53.63 -6.75
C ILE A 388 -25.23 -55.04 -7.04
N ALA A 389 -25.14 -55.48 -8.29
CA ALA A 389 -25.38 -56.86 -8.70
C ALA A 389 -24.16 -57.75 -8.43
N SER A 390 -24.32 -59.06 -8.60
CA SER A 390 -23.21 -60.01 -8.50
C SER A 390 -22.15 -59.86 -9.60
N ASP A 391 -22.40 -59.06 -10.65
CA ASP A 391 -21.46 -58.76 -11.74
C ASP A 391 -21.48 -57.31 -12.25
N SER A 392 -22.08 -56.36 -11.50
CA SER A 392 -22.05 -54.92 -11.82
C SER A 392 -22.29 -54.03 -10.59
N ALA A 393 -21.85 -52.77 -10.62
CA ALA A 393 -22.16 -51.78 -9.60
C ALA A 393 -22.17 -50.36 -10.17
N VAL A 394 -23.13 -49.54 -9.73
CA VAL A 394 -23.21 -48.12 -10.09
C VAL A 394 -22.48 -47.29 -9.04
N VAL A 395 -21.48 -46.53 -9.49
CA VAL A 395 -20.75 -45.56 -8.69
C VAL A 395 -21.18 -44.14 -9.07
N ALA A 396 -21.12 -43.21 -8.13
CA ALA A 396 -21.50 -41.82 -8.34
C ALA A 396 -20.59 -40.87 -7.56
N GLY A 397 -20.64 -39.58 -7.89
CA GLY A 397 -19.88 -38.55 -7.20
C GLY A 397 -20.12 -37.17 -7.80
N THR A 398 -19.41 -36.17 -7.27
CA THR A 398 -19.47 -34.79 -7.78
C THR A 398 -18.10 -34.25 -8.11
N VAL A 399 -18.05 -33.36 -9.11
CA VAL A 399 -16.86 -32.62 -9.53
C VAL A 399 -17.23 -31.16 -9.73
N ASN A 400 -16.47 -30.27 -9.11
CA ASN A 400 -16.38 -28.86 -9.50
C ASN A 400 -15.05 -28.67 -10.27
N ALA A 401 -15.10 -27.96 -11.39
CA ALA A 401 -13.97 -27.74 -12.29
C ALA A 401 -13.13 -26.50 -11.94
N SER A 402 -13.61 -25.63 -11.04
CA SER A 402 -12.94 -24.41 -10.56
C SER A 402 -12.35 -23.55 -11.69
N SER A 403 -13.18 -23.30 -12.71
CA SER A 403 -12.90 -22.50 -13.92
C SER A 403 -11.79 -23.02 -14.85
N VAL A 404 -11.35 -24.28 -14.73
CA VAL A 404 -10.45 -24.93 -15.70
C VAL A 404 -11.12 -26.18 -16.25
N SER A 405 -11.13 -26.40 -17.58
CA SER A 405 -11.75 -27.63 -18.11
C SER A 405 -11.09 -28.87 -17.51
N THR A 406 -11.93 -29.76 -17.01
CA THR A 406 -11.57 -30.83 -16.08
C THR A 406 -12.06 -32.17 -16.61
N GLN A 407 -11.14 -33.08 -16.87
CA GLN A 407 -11.47 -34.46 -17.24
C GLN A 407 -11.61 -35.31 -15.97
N ALA A 408 -12.82 -35.81 -15.71
CA ALA A 408 -13.11 -36.71 -14.60
C ALA A 408 -13.15 -38.20 -15.02
N PHE A 409 -12.88 -39.10 -14.08
CA PHE A 409 -12.84 -40.54 -14.29
C PHE A 409 -13.00 -41.33 -12.98
N PHE A 410 -13.77 -42.42 -13.02
CA PHE A 410 -13.91 -43.37 -11.91
C PHE A 410 -12.87 -44.49 -12.06
N GLN A 411 -12.13 -44.79 -10.99
CA GLN A 411 -11.18 -45.91 -10.93
C GLN A 411 -11.71 -47.03 -10.04
N LEU A 412 -11.48 -48.29 -10.42
CA LEU A 412 -11.87 -49.49 -9.69
C LEU A 412 -10.65 -50.40 -9.49
N SER A 413 -10.50 -50.99 -8.31
CA SER A 413 -9.45 -51.94 -7.96
C SER A 413 -9.96 -53.04 -7.02
N THR A 414 -9.25 -54.16 -6.97
CA THR A 414 -9.37 -55.20 -5.93
C THR A 414 -8.39 -54.99 -4.77
N VAL A 415 -7.46 -54.03 -4.87
CA VAL A 415 -6.48 -53.67 -3.83
C VAL A 415 -6.71 -52.24 -3.32
N PRO A 416 -6.50 -51.97 -2.01
CA PRO A 416 -6.89 -50.70 -1.38
C PRO A 416 -6.04 -49.49 -1.78
N ASP A 417 -4.81 -49.71 -2.24
CA ASP A 417 -3.85 -48.68 -2.65
C ASP A 417 -3.97 -48.29 -4.14
N PHE A 418 -4.75 -49.05 -4.92
CA PHE A 418 -4.87 -48.96 -6.38
C PHE A 418 -3.53 -49.21 -7.11
N SER A 419 -2.63 -50.04 -6.56
CA SER A 419 -1.39 -50.44 -7.27
C SER A 419 -1.68 -51.20 -8.58
N GLU A 420 -2.81 -51.92 -8.61
CA GLU A 420 -3.38 -52.56 -9.79
C GLU A 420 -4.79 -52.01 -10.03
N LEU A 421 -5.12 -51.65 -11.28
CA LEU A 421 -6.45 -51.14 -11.63
C LEU A 421 -7.25 -52.23 -12.35
N ALA A 422 -8.36 -52.63 -11.73
CA ALA A 422 -9.32 -53.58 -12.33
C ALA A 422 -10.16 -52.91 -13.44
N SER A 423 -10.42 -51.60 -13.34
CA SER A 423 -11.07 -50.82 -14.40
C SER A 423 -10.85 -49.31 -14.21
N THR A 424 -11.07 -48.53 -15.27
CA THR A 424 -11.23 -47.07 -15.21
C THR A 424 -12.25 -46.65 -16.26
N ILE A 425 -13.22 -45.82 -15.86
CA ILE A 425 -14.25 -45.25 -16.74
C ILE A 425 -14.08 -43.73 -16.76
N VAL A 426 -13.71 -43.19 -17.92
CA VAL A 426 -13.61 -41.75 -18.18
C VAL A 426 -15.00 -41.18 -18.43
N THR A 427 -15.32 -40.03 -17.83
CA THR A 427 -16.61 -39.33 -18.03
C THR A 427 -16.49 -38.24 -19.11
N GLY A 428 -17.53 -37.44 -19.33
CA GLY A 428 -17.36 -36.17 -20.06
C GLY A 428 -16.47 -35.17 -19.30
N GLU A 429 -16.04 -34.12 -19.99
CA GLU A 429 -15.42 -32.94 -19.37
C GLU A 429 -16.42 -32.20 -18.47
N VAL A 430 -15.89 -31.57 -17.42
CA VAL A 430 -16.61 -30.67 -16.51
C VAL A 430 -15.97 -29.29 -16.61
N THR A 431 -16.78 -28.23 -16.66
CA THR A 431 -16.32 -26.85 -16.89
C THR A 431 -17.04 -25.85 -15.97
N GLY A 432 -16.42 -24.69 -15.74
CA GLY A 432 -16.98 -23.61 -14.90
C GLY A 432 -16.79 -23.82 -13.39
N GLU A 433 -17.65 -23.16 -12.61
CA GLU A 433 -17.69 -23.23 -11.13
C GLU A 433 -18.86 -24.05 -10.59
N GLU A 434 -19.70 -24.61 -11.48
CA GLU A 434 -20.86 -25.42 -11.07
C GLU A 434 -20.46 -26.85 -10.71
N THR A 435 -21.15 -27.42 -9.72
CA THR A 435 -20.84 -28.77 -9.22
C THR A 435 -21.61 -29.82 -10.01
N ALA A 436 -20.96 -30.43 -11.01
CA ALA A 436 -21.53 -31.50 -11.82
C ALA A 436 -21.66 -32.80 -11.01
N SER A 437 -22.80 -33.48 -11.16
CA SER A 437 -23.01 -34.84 -10.65
C SER A 437 -22.68 -35.87 -11.74
N LEU A 438 -21.83 -36.83 -11.41
CA LEU A 438 -21.34 -37.86 -12.32
C LEU A 438 -21.74 -39.25 -11.82
N SER A 439 -21.94 -40.19 -12.74
CA SER A 439 -22.15 -41.61 -12.42
C SER A 439 -21.61 -42.53 -13.51
N ALA A 440 -21.19 -43.73 -13.11
CA ALA A 440 -20.73 -44.78 -14.02
C ALA A 440 -21.20 -46.15 -13.53
N ASN A 441 -21.35 -47.12 -14.45
CA ASN A 441 -21.71 -48.50 -14.11
C ASN A 441 -20.57 -49.44 -14.49
N PHE A 442 -19.85 -49.95 -13.50
CA PHE A 442 -18.86 -51.01 -13.72
C PHE A 442 -19.59 -52.34 -13.95
N THR A 443 -19.13 -53.13 -14.92
CA THR A 443 -19.77 -54.39 -15.32
C THR A 443 -18.72 -55.48 -15.57
N GLY A 444 -19.13 -56.75 -15.54
CA GLY A 444 -18.22 -57.88 -15.65
C GLY A 444 -17.50 -58.24 -14.35
N LEU A 445 -18.00 -57.75 -13.21
CA LEU A 445 -17.41 -57.98 -11.90
C LEU A 445 -17.53 -59.47 -11.48
N SER A 446 -16.61 -59.90 -10.61
CA SER A 446 -16.71 -61.21 -9.93
C SER A 446 -17.66 -61.11 -8.74
N ALA A 447 -18.38 -62.19 -8.44
CA ALA A 447 -19.32 -62.26 -7.31
C ALA A 447 -18.61 -62.57 -5.99
N GLY A 448 -19.15 -62.08 -4.86
CA GLY A 448 -18.54 -62.27 -3.53
C GLY A 448 -17.19 -61.57 -3.37
N THR A 449 -16.92 -60.57 -4.22
CA THR A 449 -15.61 -59.90 -4.33
C THR A 449 -15.73 -58.47 -3.82
N THR A 450 -14.83 -58.08 -2.91
CA THR A 450 -14.71 -56.69 -2.45
C THR A 450 -13.91 -55.88 -3.47
N TYR A 451 -14.42 -54.69 -3.79
CA TYR A 451 -13.78 -53.73 -4.68
C TYR A 451 -13.61 -52.38 -3.97
N PHE A 452 -12.46 -51.76 -4.21
CA PHE A 452 -12.13 -50.39 -3.84
C PHE A 452 -12.31 -49.50 -5.06
N TRP A 453 -12.91 -48.33 -4.90
CA TRP A 453 -13.10 -47.39 -6.00
C TRP A 453 -13.04 -45.94 -5.53
N ARG A 454 -12.73 -45.04 -6.46
CA ARG A 454 -12.65 -43.60 -6.22
C ARG A 454 -13.00 -42.81 -7.49
N LEU A 455 -13.63 -41.66 -7.33
CA LEU A 455 -13.70 -40.64 -8.37
C LEU A 455 -12.43 -39.79 -8.33
N ALA A 456 -11.84 -39.51 -9.49
CA ALA A 456 -10.72 -38.59 -9.65
C ALA A 456 -11.01 -37.64 -10.82
N ALA A 457 -10.37 -36.47 -10.81
CA ALA A 457 -10.49 -35.50 -11.90
C ALA A 457 -9.20 -34.70 -12.07
N THR A 458 -8.88 -34.33 -13.29
CA THR A 458 -7.63 -33.63 -13.63
C THR A 458 -7.86 -32.47 -14.57
N ASN A 459 -7.13 -31.38 -14.37
CA ASN A 459 -7.13 -30.18 -15.19
C ASN A 459 -5.70 -29.59 -15.28
N ALA A 460 -5.55 -28.40 -15.85
CA ALA A 460 -4.24 -27.76 -16.02
C ALA A 460 -3.55 -27.32 -14.70
N ALA A 461 -4.28 -27.25 -13.58
CA ALA A 461 -3.71 -27.00 -12.24
C ALA A 461 -3.25 -28.30 -11.54
N GLY A 462 -3.67 -29.48 -12.02
CA GLY A 462 -3.26 -30.79 -11.51
C GLY A 462 -4.42 -31.77 -11.37
N THR A 463 -4.22 -32.80 -10.54
CA THR A 463 -5.19 -33.89 -10.31
C THR A 463 -5.69 -33.90 -8.87
N SER A 464 -7.01 -34.02 -8.70
CA SER A 464 -7.67 -34.24 -7.42
C SER A 464 -8.31 -35.62 -7.38
N VAL A 465 -8.30 -36.24 -6.20
CA VAL A 465 -8.82 -37.60 -5.98
C VAL A 465 -9.77 -37.55 -4.78
N GLY A 466 -11.02 -37.98 -5.00
CA GLY A 466 -12.03 -38.07 -3.95
C GLY A 466 -11.78 -39.23 -2.98
N ALA A 467 -12.62 -39.34 -1.95
CA ALA A 467 -12.55 -40.43 -0.98
C ALA A 467 -12.56 -41.81 -1.67
N THR A 468 -11.71 -42.73 -1.19
CA THR A 468 -11.80 -44.14 -1.58
C THR A 468 -12.95 -44.77 -0.82
N LEU A 469 -13.90 -45.33 -1.57
CA LEU A 469 -15.05 -46.07 -1.05
C LEU A 469 -14.96 -47.53 -1.46
N THR A 470 -15.73 -48.39 -0.79
CA THR A 470 -15.72 -49.83 -1.04
C THR A 470 -17.11 -50.38 -1.25
N PHE A 471 -17.23 -51.46 -2.02
CA PHE A 471 -18.40 -52.31 -2.01
C PHE A 471 -18.00 -53.78 -2.15
N THR A 472 -18.90 -54.70 -1.82
CA THR A 472 -18.73 -56.13 -2.09
C THR A 472 -19.88 -56.62 -2.95
N THR A 473 -19.58 -57.27 -4.07
CA THR A 473 -20.63 -57.85 -4.93
C THR A 473 -21.31 -59.02 -4.20
N PRO A 474 -22.65 -59.07 -4.16
CA PRO A 474 -23.34 -60.15 -3.44
C PRO A 474 -23.13 -61.50 -4.12
N ILE A 475 -23.00 -62.55 -3.31
CA ILE A 475 -23.11 -63.95 -3.72
C ILE A 475 -24.12 -64.63 -2.80
N PHE A 476 -24.94 -65.52 -3.34
CA PHE A 476 -26.11 -66.07 -2.64
C PHE A 476 -26.03 -67.60 -2.52
N GLU A 477 -26.41 -68.15 -1.38
CA GLU A 477 -26.46 -69.60 -1.19
C GLU A 477 -27.69 -70.22 -1.87
N ARG A 478 -27.54 -71.44 -2.39
CA ARG A 478 -28.69 -72.29 -2.76
C ARG A 478 -29.67 -72.44 -1.59
N GLN A 479 -30.95 -72.59 -1.91
CA GLN A 479 -32.11 -72.66 -1.02
C GLN A 479 -32.42 -71.39 -0.23
N THR A 480 -31.65 -70.30 -0.42
CA THR A 480 -32.02 -68.98 0.13
C THR A 480 -33.40 -68.53 -0.40
N SER A 481 -34.21 -67.99 0.51
CA SER A 481 -35.51 -67.37 0.19
C SER A 481 -35.49 -65.89 0.58
N LEU A 482 -35.53 -64.99 -0.40
CA LEU A 482 -35.49 -63.53 -0.17
C LEU A 482 -36.88 -62.90 -0.33
N SER A 483 -37.23 -61.95 0.55
CA SER A 483 -38.28 -60.98 0.25
C SER A 483 -37.77 -59.91 -0.71
N ALA A 484 -38.67 -59.16 -1.34
CA ALA A 484 -38.27 -58.03 -2.20
C ALA A 484 -37.36 -57.02 -1.45
N ASN A 485 -37.69 -56.70 -0.19
CA ASN A 485 -36.90 -55.78 0.63
C ASN A 485 -35.50 -56.34 0.99
N ALA A 486 -35.40 -57.64 1.28
CA ALA A 486 -34.12 -58.29 1.54
C ALA A 486 -33.24 -58.31 0.29
N LEU A 487 -33.83 -58.51 -0.89
CA LEU A 487 -33.14 -58.44 -2.18
C LEU A 487 -32.67 -57.01 -2.50
N LEU A 488 -33.50 -55.99 -2.28
CA LEU A 488 -33.10 -54.58 -2.46
C LEU A 488 -31.93 -54.19 -1.55
N THR A 489 -31.96 -54.63 -0.28
CA THR A 489 -30.87 -54.41 0.68
C THR A 489 -29.59 -55.11 0.24
N ALA A 490 -29.67 -56.37 -0.21
CA ALA A 490 -28.52 -57.12 -0.73
C ALA A 490 -27.95 -56.59 -2.05
N LEU A 491 -28.67 -55.69 -2.74
CA LEU A 491 -28.25 -55.03 -3.98
C LEU A 491 -27.93 -53.54 -3.78
N SER A 492 -27.94 -53.03 -2.54
CA SER A 492 -27.85 -51.59 -2.22
C SER A 492 -28.69 -50.70 -3.15
N VAL A 493 -29.96 -51.06 -3.31
CA VAL A 493 -30.95 -50.26 -4.05
C VAL A 493 -31.75 -49.46 -3.04
N ASP A 494 -31.73 -48.13 -3.18
CA ASP A 494 -32.52 -47.24 -2.33
C ASP A 494 -34.02 -47.57 -2.42
N ARG A 495 -34.66 -47.49 -1.26
CA ARG A 495 -36.08 -47.79 -1.02
C ARG A 495 -36.86 -46.63 -0.40
N SER A 496 -36.22 -45.49 -0.13
CA SER A 496 -36.78 -44.34 0.58
C SER A 496 -38.15 -43.90 0.05
N GLU A 497 -38.31 -43.84 -1.27
CA GLU A 497 -39.51 -43.37 -1.98
C GLU A 497 -40.30 -44.50 -2.67
N LEU A 498 -39.98 -45.77 -2.44
CA LEU A 498 -40.60 -46.89 -3.16
C LEU A 498 -41.98 -47.26 -2.58
N THR A 499 -43.04 -47.00 -3.34
CA THR A 499 -44.43 -47.37 -2.98
C THR A 499 -44.78 -48.80 -3.39
N LYS A 500 -44.11 -49.36 -4.41
CA LYS A 500 -44.32 -50.74 -4.87
C LYS A 500 -43.07 -51.32 -5.52
N VAL A 501 -42.83 -52.60 -5.26
CA VAL A 501 -41.70 -53.38 -5.81
C VAL A 501 -42.22 -54.69 -6.37
N VAL A 502 -41.80 -55.06 -7.58
CA VAL A 502 -42.11 -56.36 -8.19
C VAL A 502 -40.81 -57.03 -8.64
N VAL A 503 -40.57 -58.24 -8.11
CA VAL A 503 -39.44 -59.09 -8.46
C VAL A 503 -39.90 -60.17 -9.44
N ALA A 504 -39.23 -60.32 -10.58
CA ALA A 504 -39.55 -61.36 -11.56
C ALA A 504 -38.28 -61.97 -12.18
N PRO A 505 -37.95 -63.25 -11.93
CA PRO A 505 -36.94 -63.97 -12.71
C PRO A 505 -37.25 -63.94 -14.20
N VAL A 506 -36.27 -63.59 -15.05
CA VAL A 506 -36.48 -63.71 -16.51
C VAL A 506 -36.59 -65.18 -16.92
N ALA A 507 -37.31 -65.46 -18.02
CA ALA A 507 -37.69 -66.82 -18.41
C ALA A 507 -36.49 -67.80 -18.49
N LYS A 508 -35.32 -67.34 -18.96
CA LYS A 508 -34.09 -68.17 -19.05
C LYS A 508 -33.48 -68.55 -17.69
N SER A 509 -33.80 -67.84 -16.60
CA SER A 509 -33.26 -68.09 -15.26
C SER A 509 -34.22 -68.89 -14.34
N LYS A 510 -35.37 -69.36 -14.85
CA LYS A 510 -36.36 -70.13 -14.06
C LYS A 510 -35.81 -71.44 -13.46
N GLN A 511 -34.69 -71.98 -13.97
CA GLN A 511 -34.04 -73.15 -13.38
C GLN A 511 -33.17 -72.79 -12.16
N GLN A 512 -32.54 -71.61 -12.19
CA GLN A 512 -31.70 -71.07 -11.13
C GLN A 512 -32.56 -70.48 -10.01
N CYS A 513 -33.65 -69.79 -10.34
CA CYS A 513 -34.48 -69.10 -9.37
C CYS A 513 -35.96 -68.97 -9.80
N THR A 514 -36.86 -69.01 -8.82
CA THR A 514 -38.32 -68.89 -9.04
C THR A 514 -38.95 -67.94 -8.02
N LEU A 515 -40.13 -67.40 -8.34
CA LEU A 515 -40.94 -66.67 -7.37
C LEU A 515 -41.95 -67.64 -6.72
N ASN A 516 -42.03 -67.65 -5.39
CA ASN A 516 -43.00 -68.48 -4.67
C ASN A 516 -44.40 -67.88 -4.78
N ALA A 517 -45.33 -68.61 -5.40
CA ALA A 517 -46.68 -68.14 -5.71
C ALA A 517 -47.56 -67.80 -4.50
N ARG A 518 -47.20 -68.26 -3.28
CA ARG A 518 -47.99 -67.98 -2.06
C ARG A 518 -47.58 -66.71 -1.30
N ASN A 519 -46.33 -66.27 -1.44
CA ASN A 519 -45.77 -65.19 -0.63
C ASN A 519 -44.81 -64.25 -1.38
N SER A 520 -44.70 -64.39 -2.70
CA SER A 520 -43.89 -63.56 -3.60
C SER A 520 -42.41 -63.45 -3.21
N ARG A 521 -41.87 -64.44 -2.49
CA ARG A 521 -40.43 -64.53 -2.18
C ARG A 521 -39.66 -65.13 -3.35
N LEU A 522 -38.45 -64.61 -3.59
CA LEU A 522 -37.51 -65.17 -4.56
C LEU A 522 -36.80 -66.37 -3.93
N MET A 523 -36.95 -67.54 -4.55
CA MET A 523 -36.28 -68.79 -4.19
C MET A 523 -35.07 -69.01 -5.09
N LEU A 524 -33.90 -69.29 -4.50
CA LEU A 524 -32.65 -69.54 -5.22
C LEU A 524 -32.37 -71.05 -5.26
N ASN A 525 -32.76 -71.71 -6.35
CA ASN A 525 -32.95 -73.16 -6.41
C ASN A 525 -31.70 -73.94 -6.84
N LYS A 526 -30.92 -73.40 -7.78
CA LYS A 526 -29.74 -74.04 -8.37
C LYS A 526 -28.59 -73.03 -8.58
N PRO A 527 -27.32 -73.47 -8.58
CA PRO A 527 -26.17 -72.59 -8.80
C PRO A 527 -26.15 -71.94 -10.18
N GLY A 528 -25.37 -70.87 -10.32
CA GLY A 528 -25.21 -70.09 -11.56
C GLY A 528 -25.92 -68.74 -11.52
N LYS A 529 -26.04 -68.08 -12.68
CA LYS A 529 -26.61 -66.72 -12.79
C LYS A 529 -28.14 -66.73 -12.88
N CYS A 530 -28.78 -66.29 -11.80
CA CYS A 530 -30.19 -65.91 -11.77
C CYS A 530 -30.33 -64.44 -12.18
N ARG A 531 -30.87 -64.14 -13.37
CA ARG A 531 -31.18 -62.76 -13.77
C ARG A 531 -32.62 -62.42 -13.38
N VAL A 532 -32.79 -61.32 -12.65
CA VAL A 532 -34.08 -60.82 -12.19
C VAL A 532 -34.40 -59.47 -12.83
N LYS A 533 -35.66 -59.28 -13.21
CA LYS A 533 -36.25 -57.96 -13.48
C LYS A 533 -36.78 -57.41 -12.16
N LEU A 534 -36.36 -56.21 -11.79
CA LEU A 534 -37.00 -55.40 -10.75
C LEU A 534 -37.80 -54.29 -11.40
N THR A 535 -39.10 -54.23 -11.09
CA THR A 535 -39.94 -53.06 -11.37
C THR A 535 -40.09 -52.29 -10.07
N LEU A 536 -39.62 -51.04 -10.05
CA LEU A 536 -39.56 -50.16 -8.88
C LEU A 536 -40.47 -48.96 -9.12
N THR A 537 -41.52 -48.81 -8.33
CA THR A 537 -42.49 -47.70 -8.46
C THR A 537 -42.29 -46.71 -7.31
N LYS A 538 -42.05 -45.46 -7.68
CA LYS A 538 -42.13 -44.25 -6.85
C LYS A 538 -43.46 -43.53 -7.15
N PRO A 539 -43.92 -42.51 -6.37
CA PRO A 539 -45.14 -41.76 -6.68
C PRO A 539 -45.14 -41.08 -8.06
N THR A 540 -43.96 -40.69 -8.55
CA THR A 540 -43.77 -39.91 -9.78
C THR A 540 -43.37 -40.76 -11.00
N ALA A 541 -42.86 -41.97 -10.82
CA ALA A 541 -42.28 -42.78 -11.89
C ALA A 541 -42.26 -44.28 -11.58
N THR A 542 -42.21 -45.13 -12.62
CA THR A 542 -41.87 -46.55 -12.48
C THR A 542 -40.63 -46.87 -13.31
N VAL A 543 -39.58 -47.32 -12.63
CA VAL A 543 -38.29 -47.70 -13.21
C VAL A 543 -38.23 -49.23 -13.36
N VAL A 544 -37.61 -49.70 -14.45
CA VAL A 544 -37.35 -51.12 -14.70
C VAL A 544 -35.85 -51.33 -14.82
N ALA A 545 -35.31 -52.20 -13.97
CA ALA A 545 -33.89 -52.56 -13.95
C ALA A 545 -33.72 -54.09 -13.97
N PHE A 546 -32.53 -54.55 -14.38
CA PHE A 546 -32.19 -55.98 -14.42
C PHE A 546 -30.90 -56.24 -13.66
N TYR A 547 -30.92 -57.20 -12.74
CA TYR A 547 -29.80 -57.57 -11.90
C TYR A 547 -29.44 -59.04 -12.12
N ASN A 548 -28.15 -59.36 -12.15
CA ASN A 548 -27.67 -60.74 -12.11
C ASN A 548 -27.32 -61.11 -10.67
N LEU A 549 -27.84 -62.24 -10.20
CA LEU A 549 -27.58 -62.83 -8.89
C LEU A 549 -26.77 -64.11 -9.11
N ALA A 550 -25.58 -64.19 -8.54
CA ALA A 550 -24.75 -65.39 -8.57
C ALA A 550 -25.12 -66.31 -7.41
N ILE A 551 -25.58 -67.52 -7.73
CA ILE A 551 -25.92 -68.55 -6.74
C ILE A 551 -24.79 -69.58 -6.69
N ARG A 552 -24.36 -69.97 -5.48
CA ARG A 552 -23.48 -71.12 -5.24
C ARG A 552 -24.25 -72.32 -4.67
#